data_AF-A0A926MCA9-F1
#
_entry.id   AF-A0A926MCA9-F1
#
_cell.length_a   1.000
_cell.length_b   1.000
_cell.length_c   1.000
_cell.angle_alpha   90.00
_cell.angle_beta   90.00
_cell.angle_gamma   90.00
#
_symmetry.space_group_name_H-M   'P 1'
#
loop_
_entity.id
_entity.type
_entity.pdbx_description
1 polymer ?
#
loop_
_entity_poly.entity_id
_entity_poly.type
_entity_poly.pdbx_seq_one_letter_code
_entity_poly.pdbx_strand_id
1 'polypeptide(L)'
;MERISFKHSVIFFNFCILISPFYFIVNFEPIIFCLFLILILGISHGALDNIKGKKLFKIFGYKSSVYFYLAYVFISVLIVASWLCFPNTVLFIFLVVASYHFGKEDTVFSFKRKFLISEFLFFLKGSSIILMPLLLKKAETIEIFRILNFNVFESSIFTDQFLIIMLFLSFLSSLYISQKKNANLIGIMVMDFFSLFILNFFLTPVLAFTLYFCFLHSIRHSIKLIFELDKSIKSGLKKFISRAIPLTLVTGVMFLLAIFFLNNFYELDEAIYKVIFIGLASLTFPHILLEYLLEKNEKRT
;
A
#
# COMPACT_ATOMS: atom_id res chain seq x y z
N MET A 1 6.25 -18.04 8.54
CA MET A 1 6.21 -16.76 7.80
C MET A 1 7.52 -16.45 7.11
N GLU A 2 8.63 -16.25 7.82
CA GLU A 2 9.92 -15.82 7.22
C GLU A 2 10.38 -16.62 5.99
N ARG A 3 10.35 -17.96 6.03
CA ARG A 3 10.74 -18.81 4.88
C ARG A 3 9.82 -18.63 3.66
N ILE A 4 8.52 -18.40 3.89
CA ILE A 4 7.55 -18.16 2.82
C ILE A 4 7.79 -16.77 2.24
N SER A 5 7.99 -15.76 3.09
CA SER A 5 8.31 -14.39 2.68
C SER A 5 9.62 -14.32 1.88
N PHE A 6 10.65 -15.08 2.27
CA PHE A 6 11.90 -15.16 1.50
C PHE A 6 11.66 -15.71 0.10
N LYS A 7 11.01 -16.86 -0.02
CA LYS A 7 10.66 -17.45 -1.33
C LYS A 7 9.82 -16.49 -2.18
N HIS A 8 8.87 -15.82 -1.55
CA HIS A 8 8.03 -14.83 -2.21
C HIS A 8 8.85 -13.66 -2.78
N SER A 9 9.75 -13.06 -1.99
CA SER A 9 10.65 -12.00 -2.47
C SER A 9 11.57 -12.49 -3.59
N VAL A 10 12.09 -13.72 -3.52
CA VAL A 10 12.88 -14.31 -4.63
C VAL A 10 12.05 -14.38 -5.91
N ILE A 11 10.83 -14.93 -5.83
CA ILE A 11 9.94 -15.07 -6.99
C ILE A 11 9.60 -13.69 -7.57
N PHE A 12 9.22 -12.74 -6.71
CA PHE A 12 8.85 -11.39 -7.12
C PHE A 12 10.03 -10.63 -7.75
N PHE A 13 11.23 -10.74 -7.17
CA PHE A 13 12.42 -10.10 -7.72
C PHE A 13 12.77 -10.64 -9.11
N ASN A 14 12.73 -11.97 -9.30
CA ASN A 14 12.95 -12.57 -10.62
C ASN A 14 11.85 -12.18 -11.61
N PHE A 15 10.59 -12.12 -11.17
CA PHE A 15 9.48 -11.61 -11.98
C PHE A 15 9.74 -10.17 -12.45
N CYS A 16 10.20 -9.28 -11.56
CA CYS A 16 10.56 -7.91 -11.92
C CYS A 16 11.67 -7.87 -12.97
N ILE A 17 12.74 -8.68 -12.81
CA ILE A 17 13.84 -8.76 -13.79
C ILE A 17 13.34 -9.24 -15.15
N LEU A 18 12.46 -10.24 -15.17
CA LEU A 18 11.98 -10.84 -16.41
C LEU A 18 11.00 -9.92 -17.15
N ILE A 19 10.00 -9.34 -16.47
CA ILE A 19 8.93 -8.60 -17.15
C ILE A 19 9.33 -7.18 -17.51
N SER A 20 10.12 -6.51 -16.69
CA SER A 20 10.39 -5.09 -16.83
C SER A 20 11.04 -4.71 -18.18
N PRO A 21 11.98 -5.48 -18.74
CA PRO A 21 12.54 -5.21 -20.07
C PRO A 21 11.52 -5.39 -21.21
N PHE A 22 10.57 -6.34 -21.11
CA PHE A 22 9.55 -6.52 -22.14
C PHE A 22 8.60 -5.34 -22.24
N TYR A 23 8.33 -4.66 -21.13
CA TYR A 23 7.48 -3.48 -21.12
C TYR A 23 8.06 -2.34 -21.97
N PHE A 24 9.39 -2.18 -21.99
CA PHE A 24 10.06 -1.17 -22.81
C PHE A 24 9.76 -1.33 -24.31
N ILE A 25 9.47 -2.56 -24.75
CA ILE A 25 9.10 -2.86 -26.15
C ILE A 25 7.67 -2.44 -26.45
N VAL A 26 6.75 -2.61 -25.49
CA VAL A 26 5.32 -2.30 -25.67
C VAL A 26 5.04 -0.81 -25.51
N ASN A 27 5.73 -0.14 -24.57
CA ASN A 27 5.66 1.30 -24.29
C ASN A 27 4.24 1.88 -24.23
N PHE A 28 3.32 1.19 -23.55
CA PHE A 28 1.93 1.59 -23.37
C PHE A 28 1.53 1.49 -21.91
N GLU A 29 0.87 2.50 -21.34
CA GLU A 29 0.37 2.46 -19.96
C GLU A 29 -0.95 1.66 -19.87
N PRO A 30 -0.96 0.49 -19.22
CA PRO A 30 -2.16 -0.35 -19.20
C PRO A 30 -3.04 0.02 -18.00
N ILE A 31 -3.53 1.27 -17.94
CA ILE A 31 -4.20 1.83 -16.75
C ILE A 31 -5.45 1.04 -16.33
N ILE A 32 -6.24 0.55 -17.29
CA ILE A 32 -7.42 -0.29 -17.03
C ILE A 32 -7.01 -1.62 -16.39
N PHE A 33 -5.91 -2.23 -16.87
CA PHE A 33 -5.36 -3.43 -16.27
C PHE A 33 -4.87 -3.16 -14.85
N CYS A 34 -4.20 -2.01 -14.63
CA CYS A 34 -3.79 -1.59 -13.30
C CYS A 34 -4.98 -1.45 -12.33
N LEU A 35 -6.06 -0.79 -12.78
CA LEU A 35 -7.31 -0.66 -12.03
C LEU A 35 -7.85 -2.04 -11.63
N PHE A 36 -8.02 -2.97 -12.57
CA PHE A 36 -8.55 -4.30 -12.25
C PHE A 36 -7.66 -5.08 -11.29
N LEU A 37 -6.34 -5.01 -11.43
CA LEU A 37 -5.41 -5.63 -10.48
C LEU A 37 -5.57 -5.05 -9.07
N ILE A 38 -5.65 -3.72 -8.95
CA ILE A 38 -5.87 -3.05 -7.67
C ILE A 38 -7.22 -3.46 -7.07
N LEU A 39 -8.29 -3.49 -7.87
CA LEU A 39 -9.62 -3.85 -7.39
C LEU A 39 -9.69 -5.30 -6.88
N ILE A 40 -9.00 -6.24 -7.54
CA ILE A 40 -9.07 -7.66 -7.22
C ILE A 40 -8.07 -8.04 -6.12
N LEU A 41 -6.81 -7.66 -6.29
CA LEU A 41 -5.70 -8.09 -5.43
C LEU A 41 -5.36 -7.01 -4.38
N GLY A 42 -5.29 -5.75 -4.79
CA GLY A 42 -4.95 -4.64 -3.90
C GLY A 42 -5.96 -4.45 -2.76
N ILE A 43 -7.23 -4.29 -3.09
CA ILE A 43 -8.31 -4.08 -2.09
C ILE A 43 -8.46 -5.29 -1.16
N SER A 44 -8.10 -6.50 -1.62
CA SER A 44 -8.15 -7.71 -0.80
C SER A 44 -7.29 -7.63 0.48
N HIS A 45 -6.29 -6.73 0.50
CA HIS A 45 -5.47 -6.40 1.66
C HIS A 45 -6.31 -6.07 2.91
N GLY A 46 -7.26 -5.14 2.77
CA GLY A 46 -8.17 -4.70 3.85
C GLY A 46 -9.45 -5.52 3.94
N ALA A 47 -9.58 -6.63 3.20
CA ALA A 47 -10.88 -7.29 3.04
C ALA A 47 -11.37 -8.04 4.29
N LEU A 48 -10.52 -8.20 5.32
CA LEU A 48 -10.91 -8.72 6.63
C LEU A 48 -11.14 -7.63 7.69
N ASP A 49 -11.17 -6.36 7.30
CA ASP A 49 -11.40 -5.23 8.22
C ASP A 49 -12.72 -5.36 8.96
N ASN A 50 -13.76 -5.92 8.34
CA ASN A 50 -15.02 -6.19 9.01
C ASN A 50 -14.89 -7.16 10.21
N ILE A 51 -14.00 -8.15 10.12
CA ILE A 51 -13.75 -9.12 11.18
C ILE A 51 -12.90 -8.49 12.28
N LYS A 52 -11.83 -7.79 11.91
CA LYS A 52 -10.97 -7.03 12.85
C LYS A 52 -11.79 -5.95 13.57
N GLY A 53 -12.62 -5.22 12.83
CA GLY A 53 -13.54 -4.19 13.32
C GLY A 53 -14.56 -4.72 14.31
N LYS A 54 -15.19 -5.86 13.98
CA LYS A 54 -16.10 -6.54 14.92
C LYS A 54 -15.39 -6.94 16.22
N LYS A 55 -14.13 -7.36 16.16
CA LYS A 55 -13.32 -7.64 17.35
C LYS A 55 -13.05 -6.38 18.16
N LEU A 56 -12.61 -5.29 17.52
CA LEU A 56 -12.34 -4.01 18.19
C LEU A 56 -13.58 -3.44 18.88
N PHE A 57 -14.71 -3.39 18.18
CA PHE A 57 -15.95 -2.81 18.73
C PHE A 57 -16.51 -3.61 19.91
N LYS A 58 -16.29 -4.93 19.92
CA LYS A 58 -16.58 -5.76 21.11
C LYS A 58 -15.72 -5.37 22.30
N ILE A 59 -14.43 -5.07 22.10
CA ILE A 59 -13.53 -4.60 23.17
C ILE A 59 -14.05 -3.25 23.71
N PHE A 60 -14.60 -2.39 22.86
CA PHE A 60 -15.23 -1.12 23.27
C PHE A 60 -16.65 -1.28 23.84
N GLY A 61 -17.17 -2.49 24.00
CA GLY A 61 -18.48 -2.75 24.61
C GLY A 61 -19.69 -2.72 23.65
N TYR A 62 -19.48 -2.52 22.35
CA TYR A 62 -20.56 -2.55 21.37
C TYR A 62 -20.89 -3.98 20.93
N LYS A 63 -22.19 -4.33 20.95
CA LYS A 63 -22.66 -5.68 20.55
C LYS A 63 -22.90 -5.82 19.03
N SER A 64 -23.29 -4.74 18.37
CA SER A 64 -23.63 -4.74 16.94
C SER A 64 -22.43 -4.37 16.06
N SER A 65 -22.22 -5.11 14.97
CA SER A 65 -21.22 -4.78 13.95
C SER A 65 -21.60 -3.59 13.08
N VAL A 66 -22.85 -3.12 13.15
CA VAL A 66 -23.32 -1.96 12.35
C VAL A 66 -22.53 -0.70 12.69
N TYR A 67 -22.19 -0.49 13.95
CA TYR A 67 -21.41 0.67 14.39
C TYR A 67 -20.02 0.73 13.77
N PHE A 68 -19.40 -0.44 13.52
CA PHE A 68 -18.12 -0.50 12.81
C PHE A 68 -18.28 -0.01 11.36
N TYR A 69 -19.28 -0.50 10.64
CA TYR A 69 -19.50 -0.09 9.24
C TYR A 69 -19.84 1.41 9.13
N LEU A 70 -20.68 1.92 10.03
CA LEU A 70 -20.99 3.36 10.08
C LEU A 70 -19.75 4.21 10.32
N ALA A 71 -18.91 3.83 11.30
CA ALA A 71 -17.66 4.55 11.57
C ALA A 71 -16.68 4.46 10.39
N TYR A 72 -16.55 3.28 9.77
CA TYR A 72 -15.65 3.08 8.63
C TYR A 72 -16.08 3.95 7.44
N VAL A 73 -17.35 3.90 7.05
CA VAL A 73 -17.89 4.71 5.95
C VAL A 73 -17.83 6.20 6.28
N PHE A 74 -18.13 6.59 7.52
CA PHE A 74 -18.02 7.98 7.94
C PHE A 74 -16.59 8.53 7.79
N ILE A 75 -15.58 7.77 8.23
CA ILE A 75 -14.17 8.16 8.07
C ILE A 75 -13.81 8.21 6.59
N SER A 76 -14.20 7.22 5.77
CA SER A 76 -13.94 7.23 4.33
C SER A 76 -14.52 8.48 3.64
N VAL A 77 -15.77 8.82 3.93
CA VAL A 77 -16.42 10.03 3.39
C VAL A 77 -15.72 11.30 3.88
N LEU A 78 -15.34 11.36 5.16
CA LEU A 78 -14.61 12.49 5.71
C LEU A 78 -13.26 12.71 5.02
N ILE A 79 -12.53 11.63 4.70
CA ILE A 79 -11.28 11.71 3.95
C ILE A 79 -11.52 12.25 2.54
N VAL A 80 -12.52 11.74 1.83
CA VAL A 80 -12.87 12.25 0.49
C VAL A 80 -13.23 13.74 0.55
N ALA A 81 -14.12 14.14 1.47
CA ALA A 81 -14.50 15.53 1.63
C ALA A 81 -13.30 16.43 1.98
N SER A 82 -12.43 15.97 2.89
CA SER A 82 -11.21 16.70 3.26
C SER A 82 -10.25 16.81 2.08
N TRP A 83 -10.12 15.78 1.24
CA TRP A 83 -9.28 15.82 0.04
C TRP A 83 -9.77 16.86 -0.96
N LEU A 84 -11.09 16.96 -1.16
CA LEU A 84 -11.67 17.96 -2.06
C LEU A 84 -11.42 19.39 -1.58
N CYS A 85 -11.43 19.63 -0.26
CA CYS A 85 -11.17 20.94 0.33
C CYS A 85 -9.67 21.28 0.42
N PHE A 86 -8.84 20.30 0.76
CA PHE A 86 -7.42 20.47 1.10
C PHE A 86 -6.53 19.39 0.45
N PRO A 87 -6.47 19.29 -0.89
CA PRO A 87 -5.83 18.15 -1.58
C PRO A 87 -4.35 18.04 -1.24
N ASN A 88 -3.62 19.16 -1.25
CA ASN A 88 -2.20 19.21 -0.86
C ASN A 88 -1.95 18.64 0.55
N THR A 89 -2.70 19.11 1.54
CA THR A 89 -2.50 18.71 2.93
C THR A 89 -2.86 17.25 3.15
N VAL A 90 -4.03 16.82 2.64
CA VAL A 90 -4.50 15.44 2.84
C VAL A 90 -3.62 14.45 2.13
N LEU A 91 -3.23 14.71 0.87
CA LEU A 91 -2.35 13.80 0.14
C LEU A 91 -0.95 13.77 0.76
N PHE A 92 -0.40 14.90 1.22
CA PHE A 92 0.90 14.89 1.90
C PHE A 92 0.87 14.03 3.17
N ILE A 93 -0.16 14.20 4.00
CA ILE A 93 -0.35 13.37 5.21
C ILE A 93 -0.52 11.90 4.82
N PHE A 94 -1.30 11.61 3.78
CA PHE A 94 -1.48 10.26 3.27
C PHE A 94 -0.16 9.62 2.86
N LEU A 95 0.69 10.32 2.10
CA LEU A 95 1.99 9.80 1.67
C LEU A 95 2.93 9.52 2.86
N VAL A 96 2.90 10.36 3.90
CA VAL A 96 3.67 10.14 5.12
C VAL A 96 3.18 8.89 5.87
N VAL A 97 1.87 8.76 6.05
CA VAL A 97 1.24 7.62 6.74
C VAL A 97 1.43 6.33 5.94
N ALA A 98 1.27 6.36 4.63
CA ALA A 98 1.49 5.23 3.73
C ALA A 98 2.95 4.77 3.75
N SER A 99 3.91 5.70 3.72
CA SER A 99 5.35 5.37 3.84
C SER A 99 5.65 4.61 5.12
N TYR A 100 5.10 5.05 6.26
CA TYR A 100 5.23 4.31 7.51
C TYR A 100 4.58 2.92 7.44
N HIS A 101 3.33 2.85 6.95
CA HIS A 101 2.55 1.62 6.90
C HIS A 101 3.24 0.55 6.04
N PHE A 102 3.63 0.89 4.81
CA PHE A 102 4.38 -0.02 3.95
C PHE A 102 5.69 -0.46 4.59
N GLY A 103 6.44 0.47 5.20
CA GLY A 103 7.69 0.17 5.88
C GLY A 103 7.54 -0.87 6.99
N LYS A 104 6.53 -0.71 7.85
CA LYS A 104 6.21 -1.61 8.96
C LYS A 104 5.68 -2.95 8.46
N GLU A 105 4.70 -2.95 7.57
CA GLU A 105 4.02 -4.16 7.09
C GLU A 105 4.92 -5.05 6.22
N ASP A 106 5.77 -4.44 5.38
CA ASP A 106 6.73 -5.19 4.58
C ASP A 106 7.91 -5.70 5.44
N THR A 107 8.00 -5.29 6.71
CA THR A 107 8.93 -5.89 7.67
C THR A 107 8.31 -7.17 8.24
N VAL A 108 8.51 -8.29 7.55
CA VAL A 108 7.89 -9.61 7.85
C VAL A 108 8.36 -10.29 9.15
N PHE A 109 9.19 -9.63 9.93
CA PHE A 109 9.78 -10.15 11.16
C PHE A 109 9.70 -9.12 12.28
N SER A 110 9.73 -9.59 13.54
CA SER A 110 9.67 -8.68 14.68
C SER A 110 10.97 -7.87 14.81
N PHE A 111 10.84 -6.55 14.82
CA PHE A 111 11.91 -5.61 15.15
C PHE A 111 11.53 -4.86 16.44
N LYS A 112 12.36 -5.01 17.49
CA LYS A 112 12.13 -4.37 18.79
C LYS A 112 13.27 -3.39 19.10
N ARG A 113 12.94 -2.10 19.15
CA ARG A 113 13.78 -0.99 19.62
C ARG A 113 12.92 -0.03 20.43
N LYS A 114 13.51 1.08 20.93
CA LYS A 114 12.72 2.19 21.48
C LYS A 114 11.70 2.62 20.42
N PHE A 115 10.45 2.82 20.83
CA PHE A 115 9.30 3.07 19.95
C PHE A 115 9.61 4.10 18.86
N LEU A 116 10.08 5.31 19.22
CA LEU A 116 10.35 6.36 18.24
C LEU A 116 11.39 5.97 17.17
N ILE A 117 12.38 5.15 17.53
CA ILE A 117 13.42 4.71 16.59
C ILE A 117 12.84 3.68 15.62
N SER A 118 12.01 2.75 16.09
CA SER A 118 11.36 1.77 15.19
C SER A 118 10.42 2.46 14.21
N GLU A 119 9.57 3.37 14.70
CA GLU A 119 8.61 4.05 13.83
C GLU A 119 9.31 4.87 12.74
N PHE A 120 10.38 5.59 13.10
CA PHE A 120 11.15 6.38 12.14
C PHE A 120 11.87 5.52 11.10
N LEU A 121 12.44 4.38 11.50
CA LEU A 121 13.08 3.44 10.57
C LEU A 121 12.07 2.83 9.60
N PHE A 122 10.87 2.46 10.08
CA PHE A 122 9.79 1.99 9.21
C PHE A 122 9.38 3.08 8.21
N PHE A 123 9.17 4.31 8.67
CA PHE A 123 8.90 5.44 7.77
C PHE A 123 9.97 5.61 6.69
N LEU A 124 11.26 5.65 7.08
CA LEU A 124 12.35 5.77 6.11
C LEU A 124 12.34 4.62 5.11
N LYS A 125 12.19 3.37 5.58
CA LYS A 125 12.16 2.18 4.70
C LYS A 125 11.04 2.26 3.67
N GLY A 126 9.80 2.58 4.07
CA GLY A 126 8.68 2.62 3.14
C GLY A 126 8.63 3.89 2.29
N SER A 127 9.36 4.95 2.66
CA SER A 127 9.46 6.16 1.83
C SER A 127 9.98 5.89 0.42
N SER A 128 10.78 4.83 0.23
CA SER A 128 11.26 4.41 -1.10
C SER A 128 10.15 4.20 -2.13
N ILE A 129 8.96 3.77 -1.70
CA ILE A 129 7.82 3.51 -2.60
C ILE A 129 7.32 4.81 -3.24
N ILE A 130 7.40 5.92 -2.50
CA ILE A 130 6.98 7.25 -2.98
C ILE A 130 8.12 7.97 -3.69
N LEU A 131 9.34 7.86 -3.16
CA LEU A 131 10.50 8.62 -3.66
C LEU A 131 11.14 8.03 -4.91
N MET A 132 11.05 6.71 -5.13
CA MET A 132 11.62 6.05 -6.31
C MET A 132 11.01 6.55 -7.63
N PRO A 133 9.67 6.61 -7.81
CA PRO A 133 9.08 7.18 -9.03
C PRO A 133 9.39 8.67 -9.19
N LEU A 134 9.47 9.44 -8.10
CA LEU A 134 9.86 10.86 -8.13
C LEU A 134 11.29 11.08 -8.63
N LEU A 135 12.18 10.10 -8.48
CA LEU A 135 13.54 10.16 -9.01
C LEU A 135 13.63 9.61 -10.44
N LEU A 136 13.04 8.43 -10.71
CA LEU A 136 13.25 7.70 -11.96
C LEU A 136 12.25 8.04 -13.07
N LYS A 137 11.06 8.56 -12.73
CA LYS A 137 9.94 8.91 -13.62
C LYS A 137 9.34 10.26 -13.21
N LYS A 138 10.19 11.25 -12.98
CA LYS A 138 9.83 12.50 -12.30
C LYS A 138 8.72 13.28 -13.01
N ALA A 139 8.79 13.41 -14.33
CA ALA A 139 7.82 14.18 -15.10
C ALA A 139 6.42 13.54 -15.03
N GLU A 140 6.34 12.25 -15.32
CA GLU A 140 5.10 11.45 -15.30
C GLU A 140 4.51 11.39 -13.88
N THR A 141 5.37 11.28 -12.87
CA THR A 141 4.94 11.26 -11.46
C THR A 141 4.37 12.62 -11.03
N ILE A 142 5.01 13.73 -11.40
CA ILE A 142 4.51 15.08 -11.12
C ILE A 142 3.17 15.33 -11.84
N GLU A 143 3.02 14.85 -13.06
CA GLU A 143 1.77 14.95 -13.82
C GLU A 143 0.60 14.25 -13.11
N ILE A 144 0.80 13.01 -12.63
CA ILE A 144 -0.20 12.30 -11.82
C ILE A 144 -0.54 13.11 -10.55
N PHE A 145 0.46 13.67 -9.87
CA PHE A 145 0.21 14.50 -8.69
C PHE A 145 -0.58 15.78 -9.02
N ARG A 146 -0.32 16.42 -10.17
CA ARG A 146 -1.11 17.58 -10.64
C ARG A 146 -2.56 17.21 -10.92
N ILE A 147 -2.84 16.06 -11.54
CA ILE A 147 -4.21 15.54 -11.73
C ILE A 147 -4.93 15.37 -10.38
N LEU A 148 -4.19 15.07 -9.31
CA LEU A 148 -4.69 14.97 -7.93
C LEU A 148 -4.73 16.31 -7.18
N ASN A 149 -4.49 17.43 -7.85
CA ASN A 149 -4.38 18.78 -7.28
C ASN A 149 -3.29 18.89 -6.20
N PHE A 150 -2.15 18.24 -6.44
CA PHE A 150 -1.00 18.22 -5.54
C PHE A 150 0.26 18.81 -6.18
N ASN A 151 0.86 19.81 -5.54
CA ASN A 151 2.01 20.53 -6.09
C ASN A 151 3.23 20.59 -5.14
N VAL A 152 3.20 19.90 -4.00
CA VAL A 152 4.30 19.97 -2.99
C VAL A 152 5.64 19.50 -3.57
N PHE A 153 5.63 18.47 -4.43
CA PHE A 153 6.85 17.93 -5.05
C PHE A 153 7.46 18.82 -6.15
N GLU A 154 6.77 19.90 -6.53
CA GLU A 154 7.32 20.91 -7.45
C GLU A 154 8.16 21.97 -6.70
N SER A 155 8.18 21.95 -5.37
CA SER A 155 9.01 22.85 -4.58
C SER A 155 10.50 22.56 -4.75
N SER A 156 11.34 23.60 -4.57
CA SER A 156 12.79 23.53 -4.71
C SER A 156 13.49 22.59 -3.72
N ILE A 157 12.77 22.05 -2.73
CA ILE A 157 13.28 21.08 -1.76
C ILE A 157 13.49 19.70 -2.41
N PHE A 158 12.61 19.28 -3.33
CA PHE A 158 12.64 17.95 -3.95
C PHE A 158 13.58 17.86 -5.16
N THR A 159 14.84 18.24 -4.93
CA THR A 159 15.93 18.05 -5.89
C THR A 159 16.30 16.58 -6.02
N ASP A 160 16.92 16.20 -7.14
CA ASP A 160 17.37 14.83 -7.36
C ASP A 160 18.41 14.40 -6.30
N GLN A 161 19.26 15.34 -5.85
CA GLN A 161 20.20 15.09 -4.76
C GLN A 161 19.48 14.77 -3.44
N PHE A 162 18.43 15.52 -3.10
CA PHE A 162 17.60 15.24 -1.92
C PHE A 162 16.97 13.84 -2.01
N LEU A 163 16.38 13.50 -3.17
CA LEU A 163 15.75 12.21 -3.40
C LEU A 163 16.76 11.05 -3.29
N ILE A 164 17.95 11.18 -3.87
CA ILE A 164 19.03 10.18 -3.78
C ILE A 164 19.45 9.96 -2.32
N ILE A 165 19.66 11.04 -1.56
CA ILE A 165 20.02 10.94 -0.13
C ILE A 165 18.92 10.20 0.64
N MET A 166 17.66 10.55 0.42
CA MET A 166 16.54 9.91 1.11
C MET A 166 16.37 8.44 0.72
N LEU A 167 16.56 8.08 -0.54
CA LEU A 167 16.55 6.68 -0.99
C LEU A 167 17.71 5.88 -0.40
N PHE A 168 18.90 6.49 -0.29
CA PHE A 168 20.04 5.86 0.39
C PHE A 168 19.74 5.63 1.88
N LEU A 169 19.13 6.60 2.56
CA LEU A 169 18.69 6.43 3.95
C LEU A 169 17.60 5.36 4.10
N SER A 170 16.67 5.25 3.15
CA SER A 170 15.67 4.18 3.09
C SER A 170 16.32 2.80 2.99
N PHE A 171 17.33 2.67 2.12
CA PHE A 171 18.09 1.42 1.97
C PHE A 171 18.86 1.07 3.25
N LEU A 172 19.57 2.04 3.83
CA LEU A 172 20.28 1.85 5.10
C LEU A 172 19.32 1.49 6.25
N SER A 173 18.14 2.10 6.31
CA SER A 173 17.11 1.74 7.29
C SER A 173 16.73 0.27 7.17
N SER A 174 16.52 -0.21 5.93
CA SER A 174 16.17 -1.61 5.65
C SER A 174 17.27 -2.59 6.07
N LEU A 175 18.54 -2.24 5.81
CA LEU A 175 19.69 -3.03 6.28
C LEU A 175 19.81 -3.01 7.81
N TYR A 176 19.62 -1.86 8.44
CA TYR A 176 19.71 -1.73 9.90
C TYR A 176 18.63 -2.55 10.63
N ILE A 177 17.38 -2.52 10.12
CA ILE A 177 16.28 -3.32 10.65
C ILE A 177 16.62 -4.83 10.60
N SER A 178 17.32 -5.27 9.55
CA SER A 178 17.67 -6.68 9.32
C SER A 178 19.05 -7.12 9.85
N GLN A 179 19.91 -6.18 10.28
CA GLN A 179 21.34 -6.45 10.58
C GLN A 179 21.59 -7.52 11.66
N LYS A 180 20.71 -7.61 12.66
CA LYS A 180 20.85 -8.61 13.75
C LYS A 180 20.16 -9.94 13.46
N LYS A 181 19.84 -10.19 12.19
CA LYS A 181 19.02 -11.33 11.76
C LYS A 181 19.79 -12.22 10.80
N ASN A 182 19.15 -13.32 10.40
CA ASN A 182 19.68 -14.28 9.46
C ASN A 182 19.87 -13.64 8.06
N ALA A 183 20.85 -14.12 7.29
CA ALA A 183 21.16 -13.68 5.92
C ALA A 183 19.94 -13.65 4.99
N ASN A 184 19.02 -14.61 5.16
CA ASN A 184 17.75 -14.62 4.42
C ASN A 184 16.92 -13.35 4.63
N LEU A 185 16.89 -12.79 5.84
CA LEU A 185 16.11 -11.58 6.14
C LEU A 185 16.74 -10.32 5.55
N ILE A 186 18.08 -10.26 5.50
CA ILE A 186 18.80 -9.23 4.75
C ILE A 186 18.47 -9.37 3.26
N GLY A 187 18.49 -10.60 2.74
CA GLY A 187 18.12 -10.90 1.36
C GLY A 187 16.71 -10.41 0.99
N ILE A 188 15.71 -10.58 1.86
CA ILE A 188 14.35 -10.02 1.65
C ILE A 188 14.43 -8.50 1.44
N MET A 189 15.11 -7.80 2.35
CA MET A 189 15.18 -6.33 2.31
C MET A 189 15.87 -5.81 1.04
N VAL A 190 16.95 -6.48 0.63
CA VAL A 190 17.69 -6.14 -0.60
C VAL A 190 16.84 -6.43 -1.83
N MET A 191 16.23 -7.61 -1.94
CA MET A 191 15.39 -7.97 -3.08
C MET A 191 14.16 -7.07 -3.21
N ASP A 192 13.49 -6.74 -2.11
CA ASP A 192 12.31 -5.86 -2.12
C ASP A 192 12.70 -4.46 -2.61
N PHE A 193 13.81 -3.88 -2.10
CA PHE A 193 14.29 -2.56 -2.52
C PHE A 193 14.70 -2.53 -4.00
N PHE A 194 15.46 -3.54 -4.46
CA PHE A 194 15.85 -3.59 -5.87
C PHE A 194 14.69 -3.96 -6.80
N SER A 195 13.68 -4.69 -6.33
CA SER A 195 12.43 -4.87 -7.09
C SER A 195 11.75 -3.53 -7.33
N LEU A 196 11.63 -2.69 -6.30
CA LEU A 196 11.09 -1.33 -6.46
C LEU A 196 11.91 -0.48 -7.43
N PHE A 197 13.24 -0.58 -7.37
CA PHE A 197 14.12 0.12 -8.30
C PHE A 197 13.88 -0.34 -9.75
N ILE A 198 13.90 -1.65 -10.00
CA ILE A 198 13.68 -2.23 -11.33
C ILE A 198 12.32 -1.78 -11.88
N LEU A 199 11.24 -1.92 -11.11
CA LEU A 199 9.90 -1.53 -11.56
C LEU A 199 9.83 -0.05 -11.95
N ASN A 200 10.35 0.85 -11.13
CA ASN A 200 10.29 2.29 -11.41
C ASN A 200 11.29 2.75 -12.48
N PHE A 201 12.35 1.99 -12.72
CA PHE A 201 13.27 2.29 -13.82
C PHE A 201 12.62 2.03 -15.19
N PHE A 202 11.93 0.89 -15.31
CA PHE A 202 11.40 0.42 -16.59
C PHE A 202 9.94 0.76 -16.87
N LEU A 203 9.08 0.81 -15.85
CA LEU A 203 7.63 0.89 -16.01
C LEU A 203 7.10 2.32 -15.76
N THR A 204 5.86 2.59 -16.18
CA THR A 204 5.16 3.83 -15.80
C THR A 204 4.87 3.85 -14.29
N PRO A 205 4.75 5.03 -13.66
CA PRO A 205 4.57 5.13 -12.21
C PRO A 205 3.39 4.31 -11.68
N VAL A 206 2.23 4.32 -12.37
CA VAL A 206 1.05 3.58 -11.90
C VAL A 206 1.20 2.08 -12.09
N LEU A 207 1.83 1.63 -13.17
CA LEU A 207 2.11 0.20 -13.36
C LEU A 207 3.13 -0.31 -12.34
N ALA A 208 4.21 0.44 -12.10
CA ALA A 208 5.22 0.12 -11.09
C ALA A 208 4.59 0.03 -9.69
N PHE A 209 3.79 1.03 -9.30
CA PHE A 209 3.05 1.01 -8.04
C PHE A 209 2.08 -0.17 -7.97
N THR A 210 1.33 -0.45 -9.04
CA THR A 210 0.36 -1.54 -9.06
C THR A 210 1.03 -2.91 -8.88
N LEU A 211 2.13 -3.16 -9.58
CA LEU A 211 2.83 -4.43 -9.47
C LEU A 211 3.44 -4.62 -8.07
N TYR A 212 4.04 -3.58 -7.51
CA TYR A 212 4.49 -3.58 -6.11
C TYR A 212 3.33 -3.82 -5.14
N PHE A 213 2.28 -2.99 -5.22
CA PHE A 213 1.17 -3.00 -4.28
C PHE A 213 0.41 -4.32 -4.31
N CYS A 214 0.12 -4.86 -5.49
CA CYS A 214 -0.64 -6.10 -5.63
C CYS A 214 0.22 -7.34 -5.34
N PHE A 215 1.38 -7.47 -5.99
CA PHE A 215 2.13 -8.73 -5.98
C PHE A 215 3.16 -8.82 -4.87
N LEU A 216 3.73 -7.72 -4.39
CA LEU A 216 4.65 -7.77 -3.25
C LEU A 216 3.91 -7.57 -1.93
N HIS A 217 3.27 -6.40 -1.79
CA HIS A 217 2.67 -5.97 -0.53
C HIS A 217 1.39 -6.74 -0.19
N SER A 218 0.39 -6.71 -1.08
CA SER A 218 -0.94 -7.30 -0.83
C SER A 218 -0.90 -8.82 -0.69
N ILE A 219 -0.12 -9.52 -1.53
CA ILE A 219 0.05 -10.98 -1.38
C ILE A 219 0.71 -11.33 -0.05
N ARG A 220 1.74 -10.58 0.38
CA ARG A 220 2.43 -10.83 1.64
C ARG A 220 1.49 -10.65 2.84
N HIS A 221 0.69 -9.58 2.85
CA HIS A 221 -0.34 -9.38 3.87
C HIS A 221 -1.40 -10.49 3.82
N SER A 222 -1.87 -10.85 2.62
CA SER A 222 -2.85 -11.93 2.44
C SER A 222 -2.35 -13.27 2.98
N ILE A 223 -1.08 -13.62 2.75
CA ILE A 223 -0.46 -14.83 3.31
C ILE A 223 -0.50 -14.79 4.85
N LYS A 224 -0.20 -13.64 5.47
CA LYS A 224 -0.30 -13.48 6.93
C LYS A 224 -1.72 -13.72 7.42
N LEU A 225 -2.72 -13.08 6.79
CA LEU A 225 -4.13 -13.26 7.13
C LEU A 225 -4.62 -14.70 6.93
N ILE A 226 -4.16 -15.39 5.89
CA ILE A 226 -4.45 -16.80 5.64
C ILE A 226 -4.02 -17.66 6.82
N PHE A 227 -2.80 -17.44 7.35
CA PHE A 227 -2.29 -18.18 8.50
C PHE A 227 -2.92 -17.75 9.83
N GLU A 228 -3.44 -16.53 9.94
CA GLU A 228 -4.25 -16.08 11.09
C GLU A 228 -5.63 -16.75 11.12
N LEU A 229 -6.22 -17.02 9.95
CA LEU A 229 -7.52 -17.70 9.83
C LEU A 229 -7.45 -19.22 10.04
N ASP A 230 -6.33 -19.84 9.64
CA ASP A 230 -6.08 -21.27 9.79
C ASP A 230 -4.59 -21.60 9.64
N LYS A 231 -4.06 -22.53 10.45
CA LYS A 231 -2.67 -22.98 10.33
C LYS A 231 -2.40 -23.74 9.01
N SER A 232 -3.43 -24.37 8.43
CA SER A 232 -3.33 -25.04 7.13
C SER A 232 -3.54 -24.04 5.99
N ILE A 233 -2.55 -23.92 5.10
CA ILE A 233 -2.60 -22.97 3.98
C ILE A 233 -3.82 -23.19 3.07
N LYS A 234 -4.22 -24.44 2.83
CA LYS A 234 -5.37 -24.77 1.97
C LYS A 234 -6.70 -24.35 2.61
N SER A 235 -6.87 -24.63 3.90
CA SER A 235 -8.07 -24.23 4.66
C SER A 235 -8.12 -22.70 4.85
N GLY A 236 -6.99 -22.10 5.22
CA GLY A 236 -6.84 -20.67 5.41
C GLY A 236 -7.10 -19.89 4.14
N LEU A 237 -6.58 -20.34 2.99
CA LEU A 237 -6.85 -19.73 1.69
C LEU A 237 -8.33 -19.77 1.33
N LYS A 238 -8.99 -20.92 1.52
CA LYS A 238 -10.44 -21.05 1.28
C LYS A 238 -11.25 -20.08 2.15
N LYS A 239 -10.89 -19.96 3.44
CA LYS A 239 -11.52 -19.02 4.38
C LYS A 239 -11.22 -17.56 4.04
N PHE A 240 -10.00 -17.26 3.60
CA PHE A 240 -9.59 -15.92 3.20
C PHE A 240 -10.41 -15.46 1.99
N ILE A 241 -10.43 -16.25 0.92
CA ILE A 241 -11.17 -15.94 -0.31
C ILE A 241 -12.66 -15.73 0.00
N SER A 242 -13.29 -16.66 0.73
CA SER A 242 -14.72 -16.55 1.03
C SER A 242 -15.08 -15.33 1.88
N ARG A 243 -14.16 -14.86 2.72
CA ARG A 243 -14.35 -13.67 3.56
C ARG A 243 -13.96 -12.36 2.87
N ALA A 244 -13.01 -12.41 1.94
CA ALA A 244 -12.52 -11.23 1.23
C ALA A 244 -13.50 -10.79 0.12
N ILE A 245 -14.05 -11.76 -0.63
CA ILE A 245 -14.92 -11.49 -1.80
C ILE A 245 -16.02 -10.45 -1.53
N PRO A 246 -16.82 -10.52 -0.45
CA PRO A 246 -17.94 -9.61 -0.28
C PRO A 246 -17.52 -8.14 -0.20
N LEU A 247 -16.52 -7.83 0.63
CA LEU A 247 -16.06 -6.44 0.80
C LEU A 247 -15.30 -5.97 -0.44
N THR A 248 -14.48 -6.83 -1.05
CA THR A 248 -13.78 -6.51 -2.30
C THR A 248 -14.75 -6.21 -3.45
N LEU A 249 -15.83 -6.99 -3.60
CA LEU A 249 -16.85 -6.76 -4.63
C LEU A 249 -17.61 -5.46 -4.41
N VAL A 250 -18.06 -5.20 -3.18
CA VAL A 250 -18.78 -3.95 -2.86
C VAL A 250 -17.90 -2.74 -3.16
N THR A 251 -16.65 -2.75 -2.71
CA THR A 251 -15.71 -1.66 -2.97
C THR A 251 -15.39 -1.52 -4.46
N GLY A 252 -15.22 -2.64 -5.17
CA GLY A 252 -14.99 -2.65 -6.62
C GLY A 252 -16.14 -2.02 -7.40
N VAL A 253 -17.39 -2.38 -7.07
CA VAL A 253 -18.58 -1.75 -7.67
C VAL A 253 -18.63 -0.27 -7.36
N MET A 254 -18.35 0.14 -6.11
CA MET A 254 -18.31 1.56 -5.74
C MET A 254 -17.24 2.35 -6.53
N PHE A 255 -16.07 1.76 -6.76
CA PHE A 255 -15.02 2.39 -7.58
C PHE A 255 -15.45 2.50 -9.04
N LEU A 256 -16.03 1.46 -9.63
CA LEU A 256 -16.53 1.51 -11.01
C LEU A 256 -17.65 2.54 -11.18
N LEU A 257 -18.56 2.65 -10.21
CA LEU A 257 -19.58 3.70 -10.18
C LEU A 257 -18.95 5.09 -10.08
N ALA A 258 -17.95 5.28 -9.22
CA ALA A 258 -17.23 6.55 -9.10
C ALA A 258 -16.56 6.95 -10.43
N ILE A 259 -15.91 6.00 -11.12
CA ILE A 259 -15.32 6.24 -12.44
C ILE A 259 -16.40 6.62 -13.45
N PHE A 260 -17.52 5.88 -13.49
CA PHE A 260 -18.64 6.18 -14.38
C PHE A 260 -19.17 7.61 -14.19
N PHE A 261 -19.30 8.07 -12.94
CA PHE A 261 -19.72 9.44 -12.66
C PHE A 261 -18.65 10.48 -13.03
N LEU A 262 -17.39 10.24 -12.69
CA LEU A 262 -16.28 11.16 -12.94
C LEU A 262 -15.94 11.30 -14.42
N ASN A 263 -16.19 10.27 -15.23
CA ASN A 263 -15.99 10.30 -16.68
C ASN A 263 -16.91 11.30 -17.41
N ASN A 264 -17.90 11.88 -16.73
CA ASN A 264 -18.68 13.00 -17.26
C ASN A 264 -17.97 14.36 -17.12
N PHE A 265 -16.92 14.44 -16.30
CA PHE A 265 -16.22 15.67 -15.95
C PHE A 265 -14.73 15.66 -16.31
N TYR A 266 -14.13 14.46 -16.39
CA TYR A 266 -12.71 14.24 -16.65
C TYR A 266 -12.53 13.22 -17.77
N GLU A 267 -11.37 13.23 -18.41
CA GLU A 267 -10.97 12.11 -19.27
C GLU A 267 -10.89 10.81 -18.48
N LEU A 268 -11.08 9.67 -19.16
CA LEU A 268 -11.16 8.37 -18.52
C LEU A 268 -9.94 8.07 -17.64
N ASP A 269 -8.74 8.37 -18.14
CA ASP A 269 -7.49 8.09 -17.43
C ASP A 269 -7.35 8.95 -16.17
N GLU A 270 -7.72 10.24 -16.24
CA GLU A 270 -7.77 11.11 -15.07
C GLU A 270 -8.80 10.65 -14.03
N ALA A 271 -9.98 10.22 -14.49
CA ALA A 271 -11.00 9.66 -13.61
C ALA A 271 -10.49 8.40 -12.90
N ILE A 272 -9.78 7.53 -13.62
CA ILE A 272 -9.15 6.33 -13.06
C ILE A 272 -8.06 6.71 -12.05
N TYR A 273 -7.17 7.67 -12.35
CA TYR A 273 -6.16 8.12 -11.40
C TYR A 273 -6.79 8.67 -10.11
N LYS A 274 -7.80 9.54 -10.23
CA LYS A 274 -8.52 10.07 -9.08
C LYS A 274 -9.15 8.95 -8.25
N VAL A 275 -9.82 7.98 -8.87
CA VAL A 275 -10.44 6.86 -8.15
C VAL A 275 -9.41 5.93 -7.51
N ILE A 276 -8.30 5.63 -8.19
CA ILE A 276 -7.21 4.84 -7.61
C ILE A 276 -6.66 5.55 -6.37
N PHE A 277 -6.17 6.79 -6.48
CA PHE A 277 -5.45 7.42 -5.37
C PHE A 277 -6.38 7.93 -4.26
N ILE A 278 -7.47 8.63 -4.60
CA ILE A 278 -8.43 9.14 -3.61
C ILE A 278 -9.22 7.97 -3.00
N GLY A 279 -9.65 7.02 -3.83
CA GLY A 279 -10.36 5.83 -3.37
C GLY A 279 -9.48 4.99 -2.45
N LEU A 280 -8.24 4.68 -2.83
CA LEU A 280 -7.31 3.94 -1.95
C LEU A 280 -7.06 4.70 -0.65
N ALA A 281 -6.87 6.03 -0.69
CA ALA A 281 -6.69 6.81 0.54
C ALA A 281 -7.92 6.70 1.46
N SER A 282 -9.14 6.79 0.91
CA SER A 282 -10.39 6.70 1.67
C SER A 282 -10.59 5.35 2.38
N LEU A 283 -9.95 4.28 1.89
CA LEU A 283 -9.96 2.95 2.50
C LEU A 283 -8.77 2.73 3.44
N THR A 284 -7.60 3.24 3.05
CA THR A 284 -6.34 3.04 3.77
C THR A 284 -6.34 3.74 5.12
N PHE A 285 -6.86 4.98 5.22
CA PHE A 285 -6.93 5.68 6.50
C PHE A 285 -7.75 4.93 7.58
N PRO A 286 -9.02 4.54 7.34
CA PRO A 286 -9.77 3.78 8.32
C PRO A 286 -9.16 2.39 8.59
N HIS A 287 -8.56 1.75 7.59
CA HIS A 287 -7.81 0.50 7.76
C HIS A 287 -6.63 0.66 8.73
N ILE A 288 -5.72 1.61 8.48
CA ILE A 288 -4.55 1.86 9.34
C ILE A 288 -4.98 2.23 10.76
N LEU A 289 -6.03 3.05 10.90
CA LEU A 289 -6.58 3.41 12.20
C LEU A 289 -7.12 2.17 12.93
N LEU A 290 -7.86 1.30 12.23
CA LEU A 290 -8.37 0.05 12.78
C LEU A 290 -7.24 -0.85 13.27
N GLU A 291 -6.20 -1.06 12.47
CA GLU A 291 -5.04 -1.87 12.85
C GLU A 291 -4.33 -1.32 14.08
N TYR A 292 -4.09 0.00 14.10
CA TYR A 292 -3.44 0.67 15.23
C TYR A 292 -4.25 0.53 16.51
N LEU A 293 -5.55 0.79 16.46
CA LEU A 293 -6.44 0.68 17.62
C LEU A 293 -6.54 -0.76 18.12
N LEU A 294 -6.62 -1.74 17.21
CA LEU A 294 -6.66 -3.15 17.59
C LEU A 294 -5.34 -3.58 18.26
N GLU A 295 -4.19 -3.26 17.67
CA GLU A 295 -2.87 -3.58 18.24
C GLU A 295 -2.68 -2.97 19.65
N LYS A 296 -3.16 -1.74 19.85
CA LYS A 296 -3.05 -1.04 21.14
C LYS A 296 -3.93 -1.64 22.23
N ASN A 297 -5.14 -2.11 21.87
CA ASN A 297 -6.10 -2.62 22.85
C ASN A 297 -5.91 -4.12 23.12
N GLU A 298 -5.44 -4.91 22.16
CA GLU A 298 -5.08 -6.32 22.40
C GLU A 298 -3.88 -6.48 23.34
N LYS A 299 -2.96 -5.51 23.38
CA LYS A 299 -1.85 -5.51 24.34
C LYS A 299 -2.27 -5.17 25.79
N ARG A 300 -3.52 -4.74 26.00
CA ARG A 300 -4.05 -4.30 27.31
C ARG A 300 -4.98 -5.32 27.96
N THR A 301 -5.43 -6.33 27.22
CA THR A 301 -6.27 -7.45 27.66
C THR A 301 -5.42 -8.70 27.86
#